data_AF-A0A7C4DM43-F1
#
_entry.id   AF-A0A7C4DM43-F1
#
_cell.length_a   1.000
_cell.length_b   1.000
_cell.length_c   1.000
_cell.angle_alpha   90.00
_cell.angle_beta   90.00
_cell.angle_gamma   90.00
#
_symmetry.space_group_name_H-M   'P 1'
#
loop_
_entity.id
_entity.type
_entity.pdbx_description
1 polymer ?
#
loop_
_entity_poly.entity_id
_entity_poly.type
_entity_poly.pdbx_seq_one_letter_code
_entity_poly.pdbx_strand_id
1 'polypeptide(L)'
;MKPTTAIVVGTGGFARYRGNRIQCRSHVAVFGDQGVLQTGIWGEQLLLRRAADSESAPVPCPPSRGVWDQFLKVRAGRLPNPCPAEIGLRFAQLMDRIRQSDRTRRAARRR
;
A
#
# COMPACT_ATOMS: atom_id res chain seq x y z
N MET A 1 10.78 22.45 5.25
CA MET A 1 9.53 21.90 4.65
C MET A 1 9.32 20.50 5.21
N LYS A 2 8.12 20.16 5.68
CA LYS A 2 7.82 18.77 6.10
C LYS A 2 7.74 17.89 4.84
N PRO A 3 8.38 16.71 4.79
CA PRO A 3 8.24 15.83 3.64
C PRO A 3 6.78 15.38 3.55
N THR A 4 6.08 15.79 2.49
CA THR A 4 4.71 15.37 2.22
C THR A 4 4.77 14.03 1.50
N THR A 5 4.87 12.94 2.26
CA THR A 5 4.70 11.59 1.70
C THR A 5 3.21 11.35 1.48
N ALA A 6 2.80 11.19 0.22
CA ALA A 6 1.44 10.83 -0.13
C ALA A 6 1.41 9.37 -0.57
N ILE A 7 0.66 8.53 0.15
CA ILE A 7 0.40 7.15 -0.25
C ILE A 7 -0.92 7.15 -1.02
N VAL A 8 -0.86 6.82 -2.30
CA VAL A 8 -2.04 6.64 -3.15
C VAL A 8 -2.25 5.14 -3.34
N VAL A 9 -3.22 4.60 -2.61
CA VAL A 9 -3.70 3.23 -2.82
C VAL A 9 -4.86 3.31 -3.80
N GLY A 10 -4.59 2.93 -5.04
CA GLY A 10 -5.59 2.92 -6.11
C GLY A 10 -5.96 1.48 -6.45
N THR A 11 -7.22 1.10 -6.22
CA THR A 11 -7.81 -0.10 -6.87
C THR A 11 -8.29 0.20 -8.30
N GLY A 12 -8.12 1.44 -8.78
CA GLY A 12 -8.35 1.85 -10.15
C GLY A 12 -7.03 2.03 -10.90
N GLY A 13 -6.87 1.34 -12.03
CA GLY A 13 -5.69 1.47 -12.86
C GLY A 13 -5.48 2.90 -13.36
N PHE A 14 -4.23 3.26 -13.67
CA PHE A 14 -3.94 4.37 -14.57
C PHE A 14 -4.81 4.20 -15.82
N ALA A 15 -5.83 5.03 -15.97
CA ALA A 15 -6.73 4.98 -17.10
C ALA A 15 -5.95 5.37 -18.37
N ARG A 16 -5.44 4.37 -19.12
CA ARG A 16 -5.44 4.50 -20.58
C ARG A 16 -6.85 4.16 -21.02
N TYR A 17 -7.59 5.17 -21.48
CA TYR A 17 -8.91 4.99 -22.07
C TYR A 17 -8.78 4.16 -23.35
N ARG A 18 -8.92 2.84 -23.23
CA ARG A 18 -9.16 1.92 -24.35
C ARG A 18 -10.34 1.05 -23.98
N GLY A 19 -11.55 1.57 -24.23
CA GLY A 19 -12.80 0.82 -24.33
C GLY A 19 -13.26 0.12 -23.05
N ASN A 20 -14.30 0.66 -22.40
CA ASN A 20 -15.29 0.05 -21.50
C ASN A 20 -14.95 -1.23 -20.68
N ARG A 21 -13.70 -1.43 -20.28
CA ARG A 21 -13.25 -2.53 -19.41
C ARG A 21 -12.71 -1.93 -18.13
N ILE A 22 -13.44 -2.12 -17.02
CA ILE A 22 -12.92 -1.81 -15.69
C ILE A 22 -11.86 -2.86 -15.36
N GLN A 23 -10.58 -2.55 -15.64
CA GLN A 23 -9.47 -3.35 -15.13
C GLN A 23 -9.21 -2.93 -13.69
N CYS A 24 -9.63 -3.76 -12.73
CA CYS A 24 -9.15 -3.71 -11.35
C CYS A 24 -7.66 -4.08 -11.33
N ARG A 25 -6.77 -3.08 -11.37
CA ARG A 25 -5.34 -3.31 -11.18
C ARG A 25 -5.03 -3.06 -9.71
N SER A 26 -4.66 -4.12 -9.00
CA SER A 26 -4.20 -4.09 -7.61
C SER A 26 -2.85 -3.38 -7.51
N HIS A 27 -2.87 -2.04 -7.39
CA HIS A 27 -1.66 -1.21 -7.46
C HIS A 27 -1.54 -0.23 -6.29
N VAL A 28 -0.31 -0.02 -5.84
CA VAL A 28 0.03 0.96 -4.80
C VAL A 28 1.13 1.87 -5.32
N ALA A 29 0.89 3.19 -5.25
CA ALA A 29 1.89 4.19 -5.58
C ALA A 29 2.19 5.04 -4.34
N VAL A 30 3.47 5.20 -4.02
CA VAL A 30 3.95 6.03 -2.91
C VAL A 30 4.73 7.19 -3.51
N PHE A 31 4.25 8.40 -3.27
CA PHE A 31 4.91 9.63 -3.70
C PHE A 31 5.70 10.19 -2.53
N GLY A 32 7.01 10.23 -2.69
CA GLY A 32 7.94 10.90 -1.80
C GLY A 32 8.55 12.14 -2.44
N ASP A 33 9.39 12.82 -1.68
CA ASP A 33 10.22 13.94 -2.12
C ASP A 33 11.33 13.51 -3.08
N GLN A 34 11.92 12.33 -2.86
CA GLN A 34 13.03 11.80 -3.68
C GLN A 34 12.57 10.99 -4.91
N GLY A 35 11.27 10.77 -5.07
CA GLY A 35 10.74 9.98 -6.17
C GLY A 35 9.42 9.28 -5.88
N VAL A 36 9.04 8.38 -6.79
CA VAL A 36 7.80 7.60 -6.74
C VAL A 36 8.14 6.12 -6.71
N LEU A 37 7.58 5.40 -5.74
CA LEU A 37 7.61 3.95 -5.66
C LEU A 37 6.27 3.41 -6.16
N GLN A 38 6.31 2.37 -6.97
CA GLN A 38 5.12 1.72 -7.51
C GLN A 38 5.24 0.22 -7.28
N THR A 39 4.20 -0.41 -6.74
CA THR A 39 4.18 -1.85 -6.48
C THR A 39 2.80 -2.42 -6.76
N GLY A 40 2.77 -3.70 -7.14
CA GLY A 40 1.53 -4.46 -7.03
C GLY A 40 1.20 -4.80 -5.58
N ILE A 41 -0.08 -4.98 -5.27
CA ILE A 41 -0.51 -5.39 -3.92
C ILE A 41 -0.03 -6.81 -3.59
N TRP A 42 0.18 -7.65 -4.60
CA TRP A 42 0.64 -9.02 -4.44
C TRP A 42 2.18 -9.15 -4.46
N GLY A 43 2.90 -8.04 -4.62
CA GLY A 43 4.36 -8.02 -4.64
C GLY A 43 4.97 -8.60 -5.91
N GLU A 44 4.23 -8.64 -7.01
CA GLU A 44 4.71 -9.19 -8.29
C GLU A 44 5.74 -8.28 -8.99
N GLN A 45 5.79 -7.01 -8.60
CA GLN A 45 6.70 -6.01 -9.15
C GLN A 45 6.92 -4.87 -8.16
N LEU A 46 8.13 -4.32 -8.17
CA LEU A 46 8.49 -3.08 -7.49
C LEU A 46 9.23 -2.19 -8.48
N LEU A 47 8.69 -1.01 -8.76
CA LEU A 47 9.27 -0.03 -9.65
C LEU A 47 9.63 1.23 -8.85
N LEU A 48 10.78 1.82 -9.17
CA LEU A 48 11.24 3.07 -8.60
C LEU A 48 11.49 4.07 -9.72
N ARG A 49 10.93 5.26 -9.58
CA ARG A 49 11.29 6.44 -10.37
C ARG A 49 11.85 7.49 -9.44
N ARG A 50 13.14 7.81 -9.55
CA ARG A 50 13.73 8.89 -8.74
C ARG A 50 13.31 10.25 -9.30
N ALA A 51 13.43 11.30 -8.49
CA ALA A 51 13.08 12.66 -8.93
C ALA A 51 13.88 13.15 -10.14
N ALA A 52 15.11 12.65 -10.31
CA ALA A 52 15.97 12.96 -11.45
C ALA A 52 15.67 12.13 -12.71
N ASP A 53 14.91 11.04 -12.58
CA ASP A 53 14.66 10.10 -13.67
C ASP A 53 13.28 10.34 -14.30
N SER A 54 13.21 10.23 -15.63
CA SER A 54 11.93 10.32 -16.36
C SER A 54 11.13 9.02 -16.30
N GLU A 55 11.80 7.88 -16.18
CA GLU A 55 11.21 6.54 -16.27
C GLU A 55 11.32 5.74 -14.97
N SER A 56 10.40 4.81 -14.76
CA SER A 56 10.41 3.88 -13.63
C SER A 56 11.25 2.65 -13.97
N ALA A 57 12.22 2.30 -13.13
CA ALA A 57 13.03 1.10 -13.28
C ALA A 57 12.60 0.01 -12.27
N PRO A 58 12.64 -1.28 -12.66
CA PRO A 58 12.37 -2.37 -11.72
C PRO A 58 13.47 -2.47 -10.66
N VAL A 59 13.06 -2.72 -9.43
CA VAL A 59 13.96 -2.94 -8.29
C VAL A 59 13.98 -4.44 -7.96
N PRO A 60 15.15 -5.08 -7.86
CA PRO A 60 15.24 -6.47 -7.42
C PRO A 60 14.61 -6.65 -6.03
N CYS A 61 13.62 -7.53 -5.95
CA CYS A 61 12.96 -7.90 -4.70
C CYS A 61 13.39 -9.29 -4.26
N PRO A 62 13.65 -9.52 -2.96
CA PRO A 62 13.80 -10.87 -2.45
C PRO A 62 12.50 -11.65 -2.65
N PRO A 63 12.57 -12.97 -2.82
CA PRO A 63 11.38 -13.81 -2.94
C PRO A 63 10.49 -13.63 -1.70
N SER A 64 9.18 -13.62 -1.93
CA SER A 64 8.20 -13.50 -0.85
C SER A 64 8.39 -14.64 0.14
N ARG A 65 8.60 -14.28 1.42
CA ARG A 65 8.59 -15.24 2.52
C ARG A 65 7.13 -15.53 2.83
N GLY A 66 6.70 -16.78 2.71
CA GLY A 66 5.32 -17.16 2.97
C GLY A 66 4.88 -16.75 4.38
N VAL A 67 3.66 -16.22 4.49
CA VAL A 67 3.08 -15.72 5.75
C VAL A 67 3.15 -16.77 6.87
N TRP A 68 3.01 -18.05 6.51
CA TRP A 68 3.09 -19.17 7.46
C TRP A 68 4.46 -19.34 8.11
N ASP A 69 5.55 -19.22 7.36
CA ASP A 69 6.92 -19.31 7.91
C ASP A 69 7.18 -18.14 8.86
N GLN A 70 6.73 -16.95 8.49
CA GLN A 70 6.79 -15.77 9.35
C GLN A 70 6.00 -15.98 10.65
N PHE A 71 4.78 -16.49 10.57
CA PHE A 71 3.94 -16.78 11.74
C PHE A 71 4.61 -17.80 12.67
N LEU A 72 5.14 -18.90 12.14
CA LEU A 72 5.81 -19.93 12.94
C LEU A 72 7.04 -19.38 13.67
N LYS A 73 7.82 -18.49 13.03
CA LYS A 73 8.97 -17.81 13.64
C LYS A 73 8.56 -16.86 14.75
N VAL A 74 7.49 -16.09 14.55
CA VAL A 74 6.94 -15.19 15.58
C VAL A 74 6.44 -16.00 16.78
N ARG A 75 5.66 -17.06 16.53
CA ARG A 75 5.16 -17.96 17.58
C ARG A 75 6.29 -18.60 18.39
N ALA A 76 7.39 -18.96 17.73
CA ALA A 76 8.58 -19.53 18.36
C ALA A 76 9.48 -18.49 19.07
N GLY A 77 9.10 -17.21 19.10
CA GLY A 77 9.91 -16.13 19.67
C GLY A 77 11.19 -15.80 18.89
N ARG A 78 11.33 -16.31 17.67
CA ARG A 78 12.53 -16.12 16.81
C ARG A 78 12.47 -14.86 15.95
N LEU A 79 11.30 -14.24 15.86
CA LEU A 79 11.07 -13.01 15.11
C LEU A 79 10.10 -12.13 15.91
N PRO A 80 10.36 -10.82 16.09
CA PRO A 80 9.35 -9.92 16.64
C PRO A 80 8.12 -9.91 15.74
N ASN A 81 6.92 -9.81 16.32
CA ASN A 81 5.69 -9.78 15.53
C ASN A 81 5.68 -8.52 14.63
N PRO A 82 5.77 -8.66 13.29
CA PRO A 82 5.74 -7.53 12.38
C PRO A 82 4.37 -6.85 12.32
N CYS A 83 3.31 -7.57 12.68
CA CYS A 83 1.92 -7.12 12.67
C CYS A 83 1.27 -7.40 14.04
N PRO A 84 1.63 -6.65 15.09
CA PRO A 84 1.01 -6.81 16.40
C PRO A 84 -0.46 -6.38 16.37
N ALA A 85 -1.24 -6.87 17.33
CA ALA A 85 -2.71 -6.76 17.33
C ALA A 85 -3.18 -5.30 17.26
N GLU A 86 -2.43 -4.38 17.85
CA GLU A 86 -2.69 -2.94 17.86
C GLU A 86 -2.68 -2.34 16.45
N ILE A 87 -1.86 -2.87 15.53
CA ILE A 87 -1.85 -2.43 14.13
C ILE A 87 -3.13 -2.88 13.42
N GLY A 88 -3.55 -4.12 13.65
CA GLY A 88 -4.83 -4.64 13.15
C GLY A 88 -6.02 -3.85 13.68
N LEU A 89 -6.01 -3.51 14.97
CA LEU A 89 -7.04 -2.68 15.59
C LEU A 89 -7.12 -1.28 14.98
N ARG A 90 -5.97 -0.64 14.74
CA ARG A 90 -5.91 0.68 14.07
C ARG A 90 -6.51 0.61 12.67
N PHE A 91 -6.24 -0.46 11.93
CA PHE A 91 -6.81 -0.67 10.60
C PHE A 91 -8.32 -0.90 10.65
N ALA A 92 -8.82 -1.74 11.56
CA ALA A 92 -10.25 -1.96 11.75
C ALA A 92 -10.98 -0.64 12.07
N GLN A 93 -10.46 0.15 13.01
CA GLN A 93 -11.00 1.46 13.36
C GLN A 93 -10.96 2.45 12.18
N LEU A 94 -9.95 2.37 11.31
CA LEU A 94 -9.90 3.18 10.09
C LEU A 94 -11.01 2.76 9.12
N MET A 95 -11.20 1.45 8.90
CA MET A 95 -12.26 0.93 8.04
C MET A 95 -13.65 1.31 8.54
N ASP A 96 -13.88 1.29 9.85
CA ASP A 96 -15.14 1.76 10.45
C ASP A 96 -15.40 3.24 10.15
N ARG A 97 -14.36 4.08 10.22
CA ARG A 97 -14.47 5.50 9.88
C ARG A 97 -14.71 5.72 8.39
N ILE A 98 -14.09 4.93 7.51
CA ILE A 98 -14.36 4.98 6.07
C ILE A 98 -15.84 4.66 5.81
N ARG A 99 -16.37 3.59 6.43
CA ARG A 99 -17.79 3.23 6.35
C ARG A 99 -18.71 4.34 6.88
N GLN A 100 -18.34 4.98 7.98
CA GLN A 100 -19.07 6.14 8.53
C GLN A 100 -19.04 7.34 7.57
N SER A 101 -17.89 7.61 6.97
CA SER A 101 -17.69 8.71 6.03
C SER A 101 -18.52 8.51 4.77
N ASP A 102 -18.58 7.27 4.26
CA ASP A 102 -19.41 6.93 3.10
C ASP A 102 -20.90 7.15 3.39
N ARG A 103 -21.38 6.63 4.53
CA ARG A 103 -22.78 6.79 4.95
C ARG A 103 -23.21 8.24 5.16
N THR A 104 -22.33 9.08 5.71
CA THR A 104 -22.66 10.48 6.03
C THR A 104 -22.26 11.48 4.95
N ARG A 105 -21.50 11.04 3.93
CA ARG A 105 -20.87 11.89 2.90
C ARG A 105 -20.05 13.04 3.48
N ARG A 106 -19.49 12.85 4.68
CA ARG A 106 -18.65 13.83 5.39
C ARG A 106 -17.41 13.15 5.93
N ALA A 107 -16.30 13.89 5.99
CA ALA A 107 -15.05 13.38 6.53
C ALA A 107 -15.21 12.93 7.99
N ALA A 108 -14.97 11.64 8.25
CA ALA A 108 -14.95 11.09 9.61
C ALA A 108 -13.60 11.38 10.27
N ARG A 109 -13.58 12.32 11.22
CA ARG A 109 -12.37 12.70 11.97
C ARG A 109 -12.18 11.82 13.20
N ARG A 110 -10.92 11.57 13.57
CA ARG A 110 -10.55 11.03 14.88
C ARG A 110 -10.87 12.11 15.93
N ARG A 111 -11.66 11.76 16.94
CA ARG A 111 -11.84 12.59 18.13
C ARG A 111 -10.55 12.62 18.95
#